data_AF-A0A5B9VVR9-F1
#
_entry.id   AF-A0A5B9VVR9-F1
#
_cell.length_a   1.000
_cell.length_b   1.000
_cell.length_c   1.000
_cell.angle_alpha   90.00
_cell.angle_beta   90.00
_cell.angle_gamma   90.00
#
_symmetry.space_group_name_H-M   'P 1'
#
loop_
_entity.id
_entity.type
_entity.pdbx_description
1 polymer ?
#
loop_
_entity_poly.entity_id
_entity_poly.type
_entity_poly.pdbx_seq_one_letter_code
_entity_poly.pdbx_strand_id
1 'polypeptide(L)'
;MDNRMFKAAGVRAASLAIAVALAACAGCRRDWEARTYPASGKVSVNGKAAAGALVQLTPIGPKTPDVRGSKPWGVVKEDGSFVLTTYEQSGPGAPAGEYAMTITWPPDVAVPSKEDRLGGKYASPERSPWKVTIKEEANVLDEVKIDAPDLDAPPKAAPARKKGAAPQVNPNDPSVFRKDARKGS
;
A
#
# COMPACT_ATOMS: atom_id res chain seq x y z
N MET A 1 -5.02 12.10 70.60
CA MET A 1 -3.94 13.05 70.27
C MET A 1 -3.57 12.83 68.81
N ASP A 2 -3.66 13.93 68.07
CA ASP A 2 -3.52 14.13 66.63
C ASP A 2 -2.16 13.61 66.12
N ASN A 3 -1.92 13.32 64.83
CA ASN A 3 -2.19 14.22 63.73
C ASN A 3 -2.03 13.51 62.37
N ARG A 4 -2.87 13.90 61.42
CA ARG A 4 -2.78 13.55 60.00
C ARG A 4 -1.48 14.06 59.39
N MET A 5 -0.84 13.28 58.51
CA MET A 5 -0.11 13.87 57.38
C MET A 5 0.10 12.85 56.25
N PHE A 6 -0.79 12.92 55.26
CA PHE A 6 -0.53 12.46 53.90
C PHE A 6 0.60 13.32 53.30
N LYS A 7 1.67 12.69 52.82
CA LYS A 7 2.59 13.31 51.85
C LYS A 7 2.84 12.32 50.72
N ALA A 8 2.35 12.70 49.56
CA ALA A 8 2.55 12.04 48.28
C ALA A 8 4.05 12.02 47.92
N ALA A 9 4.55 10.84 47.56
CA ALA A 9 5.85 10.65 46.92
C ALA A 9 5.75 9.57 45.84
N GLY A 10 4.71 9.65 45.01
CA GLY A 10 4.67 9.01 43.70
C GLY A 10 4.97 10.08 42.65
N VAL A 11 5.55 9.68 41.51
CA VAL A 11 5.80 10.55 40.34
C VAL A 11 7.10 11.38 40.39
N ARG A 12 8.26 10.78 40.69
CA ARG A 12 9.56 11.38 40.28
C ARG A 12 10.61 10.39 39.75
N ALA A 13 10.41 9.08 39.89
CA ALA A 13 11.38 8.07 39.45
C ALA A 13 11.08 7.44 38.07
N ALA A 14 9.88 7.63 37.52
CA ALA A 14 9.48 7.05 36.22
C ALA A 14 9.90 7.91 35.01
N SER A 15 10.36 9.15 35.23
CA SER A 15 10.59 10.13 34.18
C SER A 15 11.98 10.07 33.54
N LEU A 16 12.94 9.36 34.15
CA LEU A 16 14.33 9.32 33.66
C LEU A 16 14.67 8.06 32.84
N ALA A 17 13.84 7.02 32.90
CA ALA A 17 14.03 5.79 32.11
C ALA A 17 13.48 5.89 30.67
N ILE A 18 12.57 6.84 30.40
CA ILE A 18 11.99 7.06 29.07
C ILE A 18 12.88 7.98 28.20
N ALA A 19 13.74 8.79 28.83
CA ALA A 19 14.61 9.72 28.09
C ALA A 19 15.85 9.04 27.45
N VAL A 20 16.28 7.87 27.96
CA VAL A 20 17.50 7.18 27.49
C VAL A 20 17.22 6.17 26.37
N ALA A 21 15.96 5.76 26.17
CA ALA A 21 15.58 4.85 25.09
C ALA A 21 15.39 5.54 23.72
N LEU A 22 15.35 6.88 23.68
CA LEU A 22 15.13 7.66 22.45
C LEU A 22 16.43 8.00 21.68
N ALA A 23 17.60 7.64 22.20
CA ALA A 23 18.90 8.05 21.65
C ALA A 23 19.69 6.96 20.91
N ALA A 24 19.16 5.74 20.74
CA ALA A 24 19.96 4.56 20.35
C ALA A 24 19.63 3.94 18.97
N CYS A 25 19.08 4.69 18.02
CA CYS A 25 18.91 4.22 16.64
C CYS A 25 19.53 5.16 15.61
N ALA A 26 20.77 5.62 15.85
CA ALA A 26 21.62 6.11 14.78
C ALA A 26 22.17 4.90 14.01
N GLY A 27 21.30 4.20 13.27
CA GLY A 27 21.73 3.20 12.31
C GLY A 27 22.65 3.84 11.26
N CYS A 28 23.63 3.08 10.75
CA CYS A 28 24.48 3.51 9.66
C CYS A 28 23.62 3.78 8.42
N ARG A 29 23.23 5.04 8.28
CA ARG A 29 22.56 5.59 7.11
C ARG A 29 23.54 5.59 5.95
N ARG A 30 23.11 5.10 4.79
CA ARG A 30 23.89 5.28 3.56
C ARG A 30 23.83 6.74 3.12
N ASP A 31 24.87 7.20 2.46
CA ASP A 31 25.03 8.57 1.94
C ASP A 31 23.84 9.05 1.09
N TRP A 32 23.16 8.13 0.40
CA TRP A 32 21.99 8.43 -0.42
C TRP A 32 20.66 8.45 0.33
N GLU A 33 20.59 7.99 1.58
CA GLU A 33 19.34 7.88 2.34
C GLU A 33 19.03 9.18 3.11
N ALA A 34 17.79 9.66 3.09
CA ALA A 34 17.37 10.85 3.83
C ALA A 34 16.76 10.55 5.20
N ARG A 35 16.95 11.45 6.18
CA ARG A 35 16.45 11.25 7.55
C ARG A 35 14.97 10.86 7.54
N THR A 36 14.64 9.77 8.21
CA THR A 36 13.28 9.25 8.32
C THR A 36 12.67 9.65 9.65
N TYR A 37 11.36 9.85 9.63
CA TYR A 37 10.55 10.17 10.79
C TYR A 37 9.42 9.15 10.92
N PRO A 38 9.04 8.75 12.15
CA PRO A 38 7.96 7.80 12.35
C PRO A 38 6.68 8.28 11.67
N ALA A 39 6.04 7.40 10.90
CA ALA A 39 4.81 7.72 10.19
C ALA A 39 3.88 6.51 10.17
N SER A 40 2.63 6.71 10.57
CA SER A 40 1.63 5.65 10.68
C SER A 40 0.25 6.18 10.33
N GLY A 41 -0.71 5.30 10.06
CA GLY A 41 -2.09 5.67 9.76
C GLY A 41 -3.02 4.47 9.80
N LYS A 42 -4.24 4.67 9.31
CA LYS A 42 -5.25 3.61 9.21
C LYS A 42 -5.98 3.65 7.86
N VAL A 43 -6.37 2.47 7.38
CA VAL A 43 -7.18 2.30 6.16
C VAL A 43 -8.34 1.38 6.44
N SER A 44 -9.54 1.84 6.09
CA SER A 44 -10.76 1.03 6.10
C SER A 44 -11.47 1.08 4.75
N VAL A 45 -12.09 -0.05 4.38
CA VAL A 45 -12.90 -0.20 3.17
C VAL A 45 -14.27 -0.71 3.60
N ASN A 46 -15.35 -0.01 3.22
CA ASN A 46 -16.72 -0.30 3.65
C ASN A 46 -16.85 -0.49 5.18
N GLY A 47 -16.12 0.33 5.95
CA GLY A 47 -16.11 0.28 7.41
C GLY A 47 -15.33 -0.88 8.04
N LYS A 48 -14.65 -1.72 7.24
CA LYS A 48 -13.81 -2.84 7.71
C LYS A 48 -12.33 -2.53 7.51
N ALA A 49 -11.46 -3.07 8.35
CA ALA A 49 -10.01 -2.96 8.17
C ALA A 49 -9.57 -3.55 6.82
N ALA A 50 -8.79 -2.79 6.05
CA ALA A 50 -8.30 -3.21 4.74
C ALA A 50 -7.01 -4.06 4.85
N ALA A 51 -7.04 -5.12 5.66
CA ALA A 51 -5.86 -5.94 5.97
C ALA A 51 -5.21 -6.50 4.70
N GLY A 52 -3.89 -6.37 4.60
CA GLY A 52 -3.10 -6.75 3.42
C GLY A 52 -3.12 -5.71 2.29
N ALA A 53 -3.78 -4.57 2.43
CA ALA A 53 -3.62 -3.49 1.47
C ALA A 53 -2.22 -2.86 1.59
N LEU A 54 -1.63 -2.51 0.45
CA LEU A 54 -0.37 -1.80 0.34
C LEU A 54 -0.64 -0.30 0.21
N VAL A 55 -0.13 0.46 1.17
CA VAL A 55 -0.04 1.92 1.13
C VAL A 55 1.33 2.30 0.59
N GLN A 56 1.38 3.17 -0.40
CA GLN A 56 2.64 3.69 -0.94
C GLN A 56 2.56 5.21 -1.10
N LEU A 57 3.64 5.90 -0.77
CA LEU A 57 3.79 7.35 -0.92
C LEU A 57 4.71 7.64 -2.11
N THR A 58 4.17 8.30 -3.13
CA THR A 58 4.97 8.78 -4.27
C THR A 58 5.28 10.26 -4.07
N PRO A 59 6.56 10.69 -4.12
CA PRO A 59 6.92 12.10 -3.98
C PRO A 59 6.25 12.97 -5.05
N ILE A 60 5.68 14.11 -4.64
CA ILE A 60 5.08 15.11 -5.55
C ILE A 60 5.60 16.53 -5.31
N GLY A 61 6.41 16.73 -4.26
CA GLY A 61 7.02 18.03 -3.95
C GLY A 61 8.14 18.41 -4.94
N PRO A 62 8.62 19.66 -4.88
CA PRO A 62 9.65 20.18 -5.78
C PRO A 62 11.03 19.55 -5.56
N LYS A 63 11.23 18.86 -4.43
CA LYS A 63 12.46 18.14 -4.09
C LYS A 63 12.15 16.68 -3.90
N THR A 64 12.99 15.81 -4.46
CA THR A 64 12.96 14.39 -4.13
C THR A 64 13.35 14.21 -2.66
N PRO A 65 12.74 13.25 -1.94
CA PRO A 65 13.02 13.06 -0.52
C PRO A 65 14.46 12.61 -0.28
N ASP A 66 15.06 11.93 -1.27
CA ASP A 66 16.43 11.48 -1.28
C ASP A 66 16.98 11.41 -2.72
N VAL A 67 18.20 10.89 -2.88
CA VAL A 67 18.88 10.81 -4.18
C VAL A 67 18.15 9.88 -5.17
N ARG A 68 17.42 8.88 -4.67
CA ARG A 68 16.78 7.83 -5.48
C ARG A 68 15.28 8.07 -5.70
N GLY A 69 14.71 9.08 -5.06
CA GLY A 69 13.27 9.32 -5.05
C GLY A 69 12.52 8.17 -4.39
N SER A 70 13.02 7.64 -3.27
CA SER A 70 12.39 6.50 -2.60
C SER A 70 10.92 6.77 -2.26
N LYS A 71 10.14 5.70 -2.32
CA LYS A 71 8.70 5.70 -2.09
C LYS A 71 8.42 4.96 -0.78
N PRO A 72 8.16 5.67 0.32
CA PRO A 72 7.76 5.03 1.57
C PRO A 72 6.54 4.15 1.36
N TRP A 73 6.47 3.02 2.03
CA TRP A 73 5.37 2.07 1.90
C TRP A 73 5.04 1.39 3.21
N GLY A 74 3.85 0.81 3.32
CA GLY A 74 3.42 0.05 4.47
C GLY A 74 2.28 -0.89 4.14
N VAL A 75 2.21 -2.02 4.83
CA VAL A 75 1.11 -2.98 4.68
C VAL A 75 0.12 -2.77 5.83
N VAL A 76 -1.16 -2.69 5.49
CA VAL A 76 -2.25 -2.55 6.44
C VAL A 76 -2.42 -3.87 7.20
N LYS A 77 -2.42 -3.78 8.54
CA LYS A 77 -2.59 -4.89 9.48
C LYS A 77 -4.06 -5.23 9.68
N GLU A 78 -4.32 -6.31 10.42
CA GLU A 78 -5.67 -6.80 10.74
C GLU A 78 -6.54 -5.76 11.47
N ASP A 79 -5.93 -4.88 12.26
CA ASP A 79 -6.60 -3.79 12.96
C ASP A 79 -6.82 -2.54 12.10
N GLY A 80 -6.46 -2.60 10.82
CA GLY A 80 -6.55 -1.51 9.86
C GLY A 80 -5.41 -0.51 9.94
N SER A 81 -4.44 -0.68 10.85
CA SER A 81 -3.29 0.22 10.98
C SER A 81 -2.16 -0.12 10.01
N PHE A 82 -1.37 0.87 9.63
CA PHE A 82 -0.10 0.66 8.92
C PHE A 82 1.00 1.54 9.51
N VAL A 83 2.25 1.10 9.33
CA VAL A 83 3.44 1.88 9.65
C VAL A 83 4.27 1.97 8.37
N LEU A 84 4.67 3.17 8.01
CA LEU A 84 5.48 3.39 6.82
C LEU A 84 6.93 3.00 7.08
N THR A 85 7.55 2.41 6.07
CA THR A 85 8.97 2.07 6.01
C THR A 85 9.50 2.54 4.67
N THR A 86 10.71 3.10 4.66
CA THR A 86 11.36 3.59 3.43
C THR A 86 12.62 2.81 3.13
N TYR A 87 13.45 2.56 4.15
CA TYR A 87 14.68 1.81 4.03
C TYR A 87 14.63 0.64 5.01
N GLU A 88 14.69 -0.59 4.51
CA GLU A 88 14.56 -1.80 5.32
C GLU A 88 15.56 -1.85 6.48
N GLN A 89 16.79 -1.35 6.27
CA GLN A 89 17.86 -1.40 7.28
C GLN A 89 17.75 -0.30 8.34
N SER A 90 17.13 0.84 8.01
CA SER A 90 17.05 2.01 8.90
C SER A 90 15.80 1.99 9.80
N GLY A 91 14.95 0.97 9.64
CA GLY A 91 13.73 0.80 10.43
C GLY A 91 12.54 1.63 9.92
N PRO A 92 11.42 1.62 10.66
CA PRO A 92 10.19 2.27 10.24
C PRO A 92 10.35 3.79 10.20
N GLY A 93 9.76 4.40 9.17
CA GLY A 93 9.68 5.83 8.98
C GLY A 93 9.68 6.24 7.51
N ALA A 94 9.35 7.50 7.28
CA ALA A 94 9.33 8.16 5.99
C ALA A 94 10.18 9.45 6.04
N PRO A 95 10.91 9.81 4.97
CA PRO A 95 11.53 11.12 4.88
C PRO A 95 10.48 12.23 4.91
N ALA A 96 10.89 13.41 5.39
CA ALA A 96 10.03 14.58 5.31
C ALA A 96 9.81 14.99 3.85
N GLY A 97 8.59 15.40 3.52
CA GLY A 97 8.23 15.75 2.15
C GLY A 97 6.73 15.73 1.87
N GLU A 98 6.39 16.07 0.63
CA GLU A 98 5.02 16.04 0.11
C GLU A 98 4.84 14.85 -0.83
N TYR A 99 3.77 14.09 -0.59
CA TYR A 99 3.51 12.82 -1.25
C TYR A 99 2.06 12.71 -1.74
N ALA A 100 1.87 12.02 -2.86
CA ALA A 100 0.60 11.42 -3.21
C ALA A 100 0.55 10.00 -2.61
N MET A 101 -0.51 9.68 -1.88
CA MET A 101 -0.71 8.34 -1.32
C MET A 101 -1.52 7.49 -2.30
N THR A 102 -1.02 6.30 -2.62
CA THR A 102 -1.74 5.29 -3.40
C THR A 102 -2.02 4.09 -2.53
N ILE A 103 -3.15 3.42 -2.79
CA ILE A 103 -3.55 2.22 -2.08
C ILE A 103 -3.90 1.15 -3.12
N THR A 104 -3.22 0.02 -3.04
CA THR A 104 -3.55 -1.19 -3.81
C THR A 104 -3.81 -2.32 -2.85
N TRP A 105 -4.64 -3.28 -3.25
CA TRP A 105 -5.01 -4.39 -2.39
C TRP A 105 -4.89 -5.72 -3.13
N PRO A 106 -3.65 -6.22 -3.30
CA PRO A 106 -3.42 -7.50 -3.94
C PRO A 106 -3.89 -8.67 -3.05
N PRO A 107 -4.07 -9.88 -3.62
CA PRO A 107 -4.36 -11.09 -2.84
C PRO A 107 -3.26 -11.40 -1.82
N ASP A 108 -2.00 -11.16 -2.20
CA ASP A 108 -0.80 -11.31 -1.38
C ASP A 108 0.18 -10.19 -1.76
N VAL A 109 0.66 -9.43 -0.76
CA VAL A 109 1.62 -8.33 -0.96
C VAL A 109 3.05 -8.82 -1.21
N ALA A 110 3.37 -10.06 -0.84
CA ALA A 110 4.69 -10.66 -1.05
C ALA A 110 4.85 -11.21 -2.49
N VAL A 111 3.75 -11.38 -3.22
CA VAL A 111 3.74 -11.97 -4.55
C VAL A 111 3.35 -10.92 -5.59
N PRO A 112 4.17 -10.68 -6.63
CA PRO A 112 3.79 -9.80 -7.72
C PRO A 112 2.47 -10.24 -8.35
N SER A 113 1.47 -9.36 -8.31
CA SER A 113 0.15 -9.60 -8.89
C SER A 113 -0.34 -8.37 -9.66
N LYS A 114 -1.12 -8.61 -10.71
CA LYS A 114 -1.89 -7.56 -11.39
C LYS A 114 -3.28 -7.38 -10.78
N GLU A 115 -3.68 -8.28 -9.90
CA GLU A 115 -4.98 -8.22 -9.23
C GLU A 115 -4.95 -7.17 -8.12
N ASP A 116 -6.01 -6.38 -8.06
CA ASP A 116 -6.24 -5.39 -7.02
C ASP A 116 -7.73 -5.43 -6.67
N ARG A 117 -8.05 -5.71 -5.40
CA ARG A 117 -9.42 -5.72 -4.91
C ARG A 117 -10.09 -4.35 -5.11
N LEU A 118 -9.33 -3.26 -5.09
CA LEU A 118 -9.85 -1.92 -5.35
C LEU A 118 -9.99 -1.59 -6.85
N GLY A 119 -9.76 -2.56 -7.73
CA GLY A 119 -9.93 -2.42 -9.18
C GLY A 119 -8.97 -1.42 -9.83
N GLY A 120 -7.83 -1.11 -9.21
CA GLY A 120 -6.84 -0.15 -9.70
C GLY A 120 -7.26 1.32 -9.52
N LYS A 121 -8.41 1.60 -8.89
CA LYS A 121 -8.96 2.95 -8.76
C LYS A 121 -8.02 3.91 -8.02
N TYR A 122 -7.26 3.38 -7.07
CA TYR A 122 -6.37 4.14 -6.17
C TYR A 122 -4.88 3.85 -6.40
N ALA A 123 -4.54 3.20 -7.51
CA ALA A 123 -3.17 2.78 -7.81
C ALA A 123 -2.30 3.86 -8.48
N SER A 124 -2.90 4.92 -9.02
CA SER A 124 -2.18 5.98 -9.75
C SER A 124 -1.98 7.20 -8.87
N PRO A 125 -0.73 7.66 -8.65
CA PRO A 125 -0.44 8.82 -7.82
C PRO A 125 -1.00 10.12 -8.43
N GLU A 126 -1.08 10.22 -9.75
CA GLU A 126 -1.61 11.39 -10.46
C GLU A 126 -3.11 11.58 -10.23
N ARG A 127 -3.84 10.48 -9.97
CA ARG A 127 -5.28 10.48 -9.68
C ARG A 127 -5.60 10.29 -8.21
N SER A 128 -4.58 10.30 -7.36
CA SER A 128 -4.79 10.08 -5.93
C SER A 128 -5.58 11.26 -5.33
N PRO A 129 -6.64 10.97 -4.55
CA PRO A 129 -7.34 12.00 -3.79
C PRO A 129 -6.58 12.40 -2.50
N TRP A 130 -5.51 11.69 -2.13
CA TRP A 130 -4.81 11.87 -0.86
C TRP A 130 -3.43 12.48 -1.07
N LYS A 131 -3.29 13.71 -0.61
CA LYS A 131 -1.99 14.39 -0.48
C LYS A 131 -1.57 14.36 0.97
N VAL A 132 -0.35 13.90 1.22
CA VAL A 132 0.19 13.69 2.56
C VAL A 132 1.49 14.47 2.71
N THR A 133 1.62 15.15 3.84
CA THR A 133 2.86 15.81 4.24
C THR A 133 3.47 15.05 5.40
N ILE A 134 4.70 14.57 5.23
CA ILE A 134 5.50 14.03 6.32
C ILE A 134 6.37 15.17 6.86
N LYS A 135 6.20 15.48 8.14
CA LYS A 135 6.99 16.49 8.85
C LYS A 135 8.20 15.86 9.52
N GLU A 136 9.13 16.71 9.96
CA GLU A 136 10.33 16.34 10.71
C GLU A 136 10.05 15.96 12.19
N GLU A 137 8.96 15.24 12.42
CA GLU A 137 8.47 14.84 13.74
C GLU A 137 7.73 13.49 13.64
N ALA A 138 7.14 12.99 14.73
CA ALA A 138 6.27 11.81 14.64
C ALA A 138 4.96 12.18 13.91
N ASN A 139 4.60 11.42 12.89
CA ASN A 139 3.42 11.67 12.05
C ASN A 139 2.36 10.58 12.27
N VAL A 140 1.14 11.01 12.58
CA VAL A 140 -0.07 10.17 12.53
C VAL A 140 -0.94 10.73 11.41
N LEU A 141 -1.09 9.94 10.35
CA LEU A 141 -1.86 10.31 9.16
C LEU A 141 -3.35 10.10 9.42
N ASP A 142 -4.17 10.92 8.76
CA ASP A 142 -5.62 10.78 8.79
C ASP A 142 -6.06 9.39 8.31
N GLU A 143 -7.14 8.88 8.89
CA GLU A 143 -7.71 7.61 8.47
C GLU A 143 -8.27 7.73 7.06
N VAL A 144 -7.85 6.81 6.19
CA VAL A 144 -8.39 6.68 4.84
C VAL A 144 -9.60 5.75 4.86
N LYS A 145 -10.77 6.29 4.50
CA LYS A 145 -12.02 5.54 4.36
C LYS A 145 -12.36 5.43 2.88
N ILE A 146 -12.54 4.20 2.41
CA ILE A 146 -12.88 3.91 1.02
C ILE A 146 -14.26 3.25 0.97
N ASP A 147 -15.17 3.86 0.22
CA ASP A 147 -16.44 3.25 -0.14
C ASP A 147 -16.29 2.52 -1.48
N ALA A 148 -16.41 1.20 -1.43
CA ALA A 148 -16.28 0.29 -2.56
C ALA A 148 -17.44 -0.72 -2.55
N PRO A 149 -18.68 -0.29 -2.89
CA PRO A 149 -19.87 -1.14 -2.79
C PRO A 149 -19.79 -2.39 -3.68
N ASP A 150 -19.03 -2.33 -4.78
CA ASP A 150 -18.85 -3.47 -5.69
C ASP A 150 -17.98 -4.59 -5.11
N LEU A 151 -17.23 -4.35 -4.02
CA LEU A 151 -16.38 -5.37 -3.39
C LEU A 151 -17.16 -6.43 -2.63
N ASP A 152 -18.22 -6.01 -1.94
CA ASP A 152 -19.11 -6.90 -1.20
C ASP A 152 -20.29 -7.38 -2.07
N ALA A 153 -20.41 -6.85 -3.29
CA ALA A 153 -21.45 -7.27 -4.22
C ALA A 153 -21.16 -8.71 -4.71
N PRO A 154 -22.20 -9.56 -4.86
CA PRO A 154 -22.03 -10.85 -5.51
C PRO A 154 -21.42 -10.65 -6.90
N PRO A 155 -20.58 -11.57 -7.40
CA PRO A 155 -19.89 -11.41 -8.68
C PRO A 155 -20.90 -11.00 -9.74
N LYS A 156 -20.74 -9.79 -10.29
CA LYS A 156 -21.56 -9.34 -11.41
C LYS A 156 -21.33 -10.36 -12.51
N ALA A 157 -22.38 -11.09 -12.91
CA ALA A 157 -22.28 -12.14 -13.91
C ALA A 157 -21.42 -11.62 -15.06
N ALA A 158 -20.28 -12.27 -15.30
CA ALA A 158 -19.34 -11.85 -16.33
C ALA A 158 -20.16 -11.60 -17.61
N PRO A 159 -19.94 -10.47 -18.33
CA PRO A 159 -20.64 -10.26 -19.58
C PRO A 159 -20.43 -11.51 -20.41
N ALA A 160 -21.54 -12.16 -20.78
CA ALA A 160 -21.51 -13.41 -21.52
C ALA A 160 -20.49 -13.22 -22.65
N ARG A 161 -19.38 -13.98 -22.63
CA ARG A 161 -18.46 -13.99 -23.76
C ARG A 161 -19.37 -14.28 -24.95
N LYS A 162 -19.52 -13.31 -25.86
CA LYS A 162 -20.18 -13.58 -27.14
C LYS A 162 -19.44 -14.78 -27.67
N LYS A 163 -20.10 -15.95 -27.72
CA LYS A 163 -19.56 -17.16 -28.30
C LYS A 163 -19.08 -16.72 -29.69
N GLY A 164 -17.77 -16.60 -29.85
CA GLY A 164 -17.19 -16.24 -31.13
C GLY A 164 -17.82 -17.15 -32.15
N ALA A 165 -18.38 -16.57 -33.21
CA ALA A 165 -18.92 -17.33 -34.32
C ALA A 165 -17.90 -18.42 -34.66
N ALA A 166 -18.39 -19.66 -34.78
CA ALA A 166 -17.56 -20.73 -35.34
C ALA A 166 -16.90 -20.20 -36.62
N PRO A 167 -15.63 -20.56 -36.92
CA PRO A 167 -15.03 -20.19 -38.19
C PRO A 167 -15.99 -20.62 -39.30
N GLN A 168 -16.55 -19.65 -40.03
CA GLN A 168 -17.36 -19.97 -41.20
C GLN A 168 -16.40 -20.52 -42.24
N VAL A 169 -16.37 -21.84 -42.37
CA VAL A 169 -15.62 -22.51 -43.41
C VAL A 169 -16.28 -22.10 -44.73
N ASN A 170 -15.55 -21.37 -45.58
CA ASN A 170 -16.05 -20.95 -46.89
C ASN A 170 -16.28 -22.20 -47.75
N PRO A 171 -17.52 -22.51 -48.18
CA PRO A 171 -17.81 -23.68 -49.01
C PRO A 171 -17.06 -23.68 -50.35
N ASN A 172 -16.58 -22.52 -50.78
CA ASN A 172 -15.84 -22.32 -52.02
C ASN A 172 -14.32 -22.24 -51.82
N ASP A 173 -13.79 -22.59 -50.64
CA ASP A 173 -12.34 -22.66 -50.44
C ASP A 173 -11.75 -23.88 -51.18
N PRO A 174 -10.94 -23.67 -52.24
CA PRO A 174 -10.37 -24.77 -53.02
C PRO A 174 -9.29 -25.55 -52.26
N SER A 175 -8.82 -25.06 -51.11
CA SER A 175 -7.80 -25.72 -50.30
C SER A 175 -8.32 -26.90 -49.47
N VAL A 176 -9.65 -27.01 -49.31
CA VAL A 176 -10.32 -28.10 -48.55
C VAL A 176 -10.54 -29.35 -49.42
N PHE A 177 -10.53 -29.21 -50.75
CA PHE A 177 -10.67 -30.30 -51.71
C PHE A 177 -9.33 -30.67 -52.37
N ARG A 178 -8.30 -31.00 -51.59
CA ARG A 178 -7.18 -31.77 -52.15
C ARG A 178 -7.56 -33.24 -52.25
N LYS A 179 -8.03 -33.59 -53.45
CA LYS A 179 -8.31 -34.93 -53.94
C LYS A 179 -7.07 -35.82 -53.79
N ASP A 180 -7.20 -36.91 -53.04
CA ASP A 180 -6.28 -38.04 -53.09
C ASP A 180 -6.27 -38.62 -54.51
N ALA A 181 -5.32 -38.17 -55.31
CA ALA A 181 -5.01 -38.71 -56.63
C ALA A 181 -3.55 -39.17 -56.62
N ARG A 182 -3.29 -40.33 -56.02
CA ARG A 182 -2.20 -41.22 -56.46
C ARG A 182 -2.69 -42.65 -56.49
N LYS A 183 -3.20 -43.04 -57.65
CA LYS A 183 -3.17 -44.41 -58.17
C LYS A 183 -2.50 -44.32 -59.54
N GLY A 184 -1.36 -44.98 -59.71
CA GLY A 184 -0.63 -44.97 -60.98
C GLY A 184 0.68 -45.73 -60.94
N SER A 185 0.57 -46.99 -61.39
CA SER A 185 1.58 -47.88 -61.97
C SER A 185 2.70 -48.46 -61.12
#